data_AF-A0A091FDM0-F1
#
_entry.id   AF-A0A091FDM0-F1
#
_cell.length_a   1.000
_cell.length_b   1.000
_cell.length_c   1.000
_cell.angle_alpha   90.00
_cell.angle_beta   90.00
_cell.angle_gamma   90.00
#
_symmetry.space_group_name_H-M   'P 1'
#
loop_
_entity.id
_entity.type
_entity.pdbx_description
1 polymer ?
#
loop_
_entity_poly.entity_id
_entity_poly.type
_entity_poly.pdbx_seq_one_letter_code
_entity_poly.pdbx_strand_id
1 'polypeptide(L)'
;DQWSLTLPKLHALTELVQEQLQKGHIVPSTSPWNSPVFVIKKQTGKWRLLHDLRKINAVMEDMGALQPGLPSLTMIPQNWHLTVIDLKDCFFDIPLHPEDTPKFAFSVPSTNMQAPLQRYHWVVLPQGMKNSPTICQWFVAKILSPIRLDMPDTFLYHYMDDILIAAEKQEVMEKALALVSDAVTQAGLCVGPEKIQHQPPWKYLGWQIRTQSISPQPLQIQTNISTLHDAQKLFGTINCVHPLLRISNTDLSPLFALLKGEPDL
;
A
#
# COMPACT_ATOMS: atom_id res chain seq x y z
N ASP A 1 -2.36 16.84 16.87
CA ASP A 1 -1.14 16.65 17.67
C ASP A 1 -0.69 15.20 17.69
N GLN A 2 0.55 14.96 18.13
CA GLN A 2 1.12 13.62 18.27
C GLN A 2 0.49 12.89 19.47
N TRP A 3 0.12 11.62 19.30
CA TRP A 3 -0.46 10.82 20.37
C TRP A 3 0.59 10.27 21.35
N SER A 4 0.15 10.02 22.59
CA SER A 4 0.94 9.32 23.61
C SER A 4 1.29 7.90 23.17
N LEU A 5 2.55 7.52 23.33
CA LEU A 5 3.05 6.19 22.98
C LEU A 5 3.59 5.49 24.22
N THR A 6 3.35 4.19 24.33
CA THR A 6 4.00 3.36 25.34
C THR A 6 5.51 3.28 25.06
N LEU A 7 6.32 3.07 26.10
CA LEU A 7 7.77 3.03 25.95
C LEU A 7 8.26 2.05 24.86
N PRO A 8 7.72 0.82 24.72
CA PRO A 8 8.12 -0.07 23.63
C PRO A 8 7.77 0.46 22.24
N LYS A 9 6.62 1.15 22.09
CA LYS A 9 6.21 1.76 20.82
C LYS A 9 7.08 2.96 20.48
N LEU A 10 7.47 3.74 21.48
CA LEU A 10 8.35 4.89 21.29
C LEU A 10 9.75 4.46 20.84
N HIS A 11 10.33 3.42 21.44
CA HIS A 11 11.62 2.88 21.00
C HIS A 11 11.55 2.39 19.56
N ALA A 12 10.54 1.58 19.21
CA ALA A 12 10.36 1.09 17.84
C ALA A 12 10.11 2.23 16.83
N LEU A 13 9.35 3.26 17.21
CA LEU A 13 9.17 4.45 16.38
C LEU A 13 10.50 5.16 16.13
N THR A 14 11.31 5.35 17.17
CA THR A 14 12.60 6.03 17.08
C THR A 14 13.56 5.29 16.14
N GLU A 15 13.65 3.96 16.26
CA GLU A 15 14.46 3.12 15.38
C GLU A 15 14.00 3.21 13.91
N LEU A 16 12.69 3.09 13.67
CA LEU A 16 12.14 3.14 12.31
C LEU A 16 12.31 4.54 11.69
N VAL A 17 12.14 5.61 12.45
CA VAL A 17 12.39 6.98 11.96
C VAL A 17 13.86 7.16 11.61
N GLN A 18 14.79 6.66 12.44
CA GLN A 18 16.21 6.71 12.15
C GLN A 18 16.57 5.94 10.87
N GLU A 19 15.96 4.79 10.64
CA GLU A 19 16.11 4.02 9.39
C GLU A 19 15.65 4.82 8.17
N GLN A 20 14.47 5.46 8.25
CA GLN A 20 13.96 6.29 7.15
C GLN A 20 14.85 7.53 6.90
N LEU A 21 15.41 8.11 7.95
CA LEU A 21 16.34 9.24 7.84
C LEU A 21 17.65 8.81 7.16
N GLN A 22 18.21 7.65 7.54
CA GLN A 22 19.41 7.09 6.90
C GLN A 22 19.19 6.75 5.43
N LYS A 23 17.99 6.29 5.07
CA LYS A 23 17.59 6.03 3.68
C LYS A 23 17.31 7.32 2.88
N GLY A 24 17.27 8.47 3.54
CA GLY A 24 16.95 9.76 2.90
C GLY A 24 15.47 9.93 2.54
N HIS A 25 14.57 9.08 3.06
CA HIS A 25 13.13 9.18 2.78
C HIS A 25 12.46 10.32 3.55
N ILE A 26 13.08 10.72 4.68
CA ILE A 26 12.65 11.86 5.50
C ILE A 26 13.82 12.78 5.78
N VAL A 27 13.53 14.03 6.11
CA VAL A 27 14.52 15.03 6.54
C VAL A 27 14.03 15.81 7.75
N PRO A 28 14.92 16.39 8.58
CA PRO A 28 14.53 17.30 9.66
C PRO A 28 13.68 18.45 9.12
N SER A 29 12.66 18.85 9.88
CA SER A 29 11.64 19.77 9.40
C SER A 29 11.30 20.85 10.43
N THR A 30 11.18 22.09 9.97
CA THR A 30 10.62 23.22 10.73
C THR A 30 9.17 23.52 10.33
N SER A 31 8.56 22.66 9.50
CA SER A 31 7.21 22.85 8.98
C SER A 31 6.20 23.10 10.11
N PRO A 32 5.24 24.04 9.93
CA PRO A 32 4.16 24.24 10.87
C PRO A 32 3.11 23.12 10.83
N TRP A 33 3.12 22.29 9.78
CA TRP A 33 2.25 21.12 9.68
C TRP A 33 2.70 20.04 10.65
N ASN A 34 1.74 19.26 11.17
CA ASN A 34 2.04 18.08 11.96
C ASN A 34 0.89 17.09 11.96
N SER A 35 1.16 15.86 11.53
CA SER A 35 0.24 14.73 11.64
C SER A 35 0.86 13.60 12.49
N PRO A 36 0.06 12.84 13.26
CA PRO A 36 0.60 11.87 14.20
C PRO A 36 1.17 10.64 13.49
N VAL A 37 2.25 10.10 14.04
CA VAL A 37 2.83 8.81 13.66
C VAL A 37 2.71 7.80 14.80
N PHE A 38 2.61 6.53 14.45
CA PHE A 38 2.53 5.43 15.41
C PHE A 38 3.08 4.15 14.80
N VAL A 39 3.30 3.15 15.65
CA VAL A 39 3.79 1.83 15.23
C VAL A 39 2.83 0.72 15.62
N ILE A 40 2.75 -0.28 14.74
CA ILE A 40 2.01 -1.52 14.98
C ILE A 40 2.93 -2.72 14.75
N LYS A 41 2.67 -3.85 15.42
CA LYS A 41 3.33 -5.11 15.11
C LYS A 41 2.60 -5.80 13.96
N LYS A 42 3.34 -6.22 12.94
CA LYS A 42 2.88 -7.18 11.94
C LYS A 42 2.70 -8.56 12.59
N GLN A 43 1.96 -9.46 11.93
CA GLN A 43 1.86 -10.87 12.34
C GLN A 43 3.23 -11.55 12.44
N THR A 44 4.20 -11.08 11.64
CA THR A 44 5.60 -11.52 11.67
C THR A 44 6.39 -11.04 12.90
N GLY A 45 5.79 -10.24 13.77
CA GLY A 45 6.44 -9.62 14.93
C GLY A 45 7.19 -8.32 14.63
N LYS A 46 7.51 -8.04 13.36
CA LYS A 46 8.19 -6.79 12.95
C LYS A 46 7.31 -5.57 13.18
N TRP A 47 7.90 -4.48 13.68
CA TRP A 47 7.24 -3.19 13.79
C TRP A 47 7.04 -2.54 12.42
N ARG A 48 5.98 -1.75 12.28
CA ARG A 48 5.70 -0.95 11.09
C ARG A 48 5.33 0.47 11.50
N LEU A 49 6.01 1.44 10.90
CA LEU A 49 5.69 2.86 10.99
C LEU A 49 4.44 3.15 10.17
N LEU A 50 3.49 3.86 10.76
CA LEU A 50 2.31 4.39 10.10
C LEU A 50 2.20 5.88 10.39
N HIS A 51 1.81 6.63 9.37
CA HIS A 51 1.54 8.06 9.44
C HIS A 51 0.04 8.27 9.27
N ASP A 52 -0.62 8.86 10.25
CA ASP A 52 -2.04 9.19 10.15
C ASP A 52 -2.25 10.42 9.27
N LEU A 53 -2.51 10.16 7.99
CA LEU A 53 -2.70 11.18 6.97
C LEU A 53 -4.17 11.54 6.75
N ARG A 54 -5.11 11.14 7.62
CA ARG A 54 -6.55 11.35 7.41
C ARG A 54 -6.91 12.83 7.20
N LYS A 55 -6.36 13.74 8.01
CA LYS A 55 -6.62 15.19 7.87
C LYS A 55 -6.02 15.77 6.60
N ILE A 56 -4.81 15.34 6.22
CA ILE A 56 -4.15 15.77 4.99
C ILE A 56 -4.95 15.26 3.77
N ASN A 57 -5.35 13.99 3.78
CA ASN A 57 -6.14 13.36 2.72
C ASN A 57 -7.52 14.03 2.55
N ALA A 58 -8.09 14.60 3.60
CA ALA A 58 -9.39 15.28 3.55
C ALA A 58 -9.35 16.63 2.81
N VAL A 59 -8.20 17.30 2.82
CA VAL A 59 -7.99 18.59 2.11
C VAL A 59 -7.24 18.44 0.80
N MET A 60 -6.87 17.20 0.44
CA MET A 60 -6.17 16.88 -0.80
C MET A 60 -7.17 16.62 -1.92
N GLU A 61 -6.94 17.26 -3.07
CA GLU A 61 -7.72 16.98 -4.28
C GLU A 61 -7.53 15.53 -4.72
N ASP A 62 -8.64 14.87 -5.03
CA ASP A 62 -8.64 13.48 -5.44
C ASP A 62 -8.15 13.35 -6.89
N MET A 63 -7.09 12.59 -7.11
CA MET A 63 -6.69 12.24 -8.48
C MET A 63 -7.60 11.18 -9.11
N GLY A 64 -8.41 10.50 -8.30
CA GLY A 64 -9.28 9.41 -8.74
C GLY A 64 -8.50 8.15 -9.13
N ALA A 65 -9.25 7.12 -9.51
CA ALA A 65 -8.68 5.90 -10.06
C ALA A 65 -8.34 6.10 -11.54
N LEU A 66 -7.12 5.70 -11.94
CA LEU A 66 -6.72 5.73 -13.36
C LEU A 66 -7.41 4.65 -14.20
N GLN A 67 -7.91 3.61 -13.55
CA GLN A 67 -8.61 2.50 -14.19
C GLN A 67 -10.08 2.47 -13.73
N PRO A 68 -11.03 2.22 -14.64
CA PRO A 68 -12.46 2.19 -14.32
C PRO A 68 -12.87 0.99 -13.46
N GLY A 69 -12.00 -0.03 -13.32
CA GLY A 69 -12.26 -1.21 -12.53
C GLY A 69 -11.03 -2.11 -12.41
N LEU A 70 -11.18 -3.20 -11.66
CA LEU A 70 -10.12 -4.20 -11.47
C LEU A 70 -10.01 -5.12 -12.71
N PRO A 71 -8.81 -5.58 -13.08
CA PRO A 71 -8.65 -6.58 -14.13
C PRO A 71 -9.34 -7.89 -13.75
N SER A 72 -10.10 -8.47 -14.68
CA SER A 72 -10.76 -9.76 -14.46
C SER A 72 -9.78 -10.90 -14.59
N LEU A 73 -9.47 -11.56 -13.47
CA LEU A 73 -8.54 -12.70 -13.44
C LEU A 73 -9.05 -13.92 -14.23
N THR A 74 -10.35 -14.02 -14.46
CA THR A 74 -10.95 -15.10 -15.28
C THR A 74 -10.58 -15.01 -16.76
N MET A 75 -10.01 -13.90 -17.22
CA MET A 75 -9.51 -13.75 -18.58
C MET A 75 -8.13 -14.39 -18.78
N ILE A 76 -7.42 -14.74 -17.71
CA ILE A 76 -6.16 -15.47 -17.79
C ILE A 76 -6.48 -16.94 -18.13
N PRO A 77 -6.02 -17.48 -19.26
CA PRO A 77 -6.31 -18.86 -19.63
C PRO A 77 -5.72 -19.85 -18.62
N GLN A 78 -6.40 -20.98 -18.48
CA GLN A 78 -5.95 -22.04 -17.58
C GLN A 78 -4.56 -22.55 -18.00
N ASN A 79 -3.75 -22.94 -17.01
CA ASN A 79 -2.39 -23.48 -17.17
C ASN A 79 -1.33 -22.51 -17.72
N TRP A 80 -1.63 -21.23 -17.87
CA TRP A 80 -0.60 -20.23 -18.17
C TRP A 80 0.35 -20.04 -16.99
N HIS A 81 1.61 -19.70 -17.31
CA HIS A 81 2.62 -19.35 -16.32
C HIS A 81 2.35 -17.95 -15.78
N LEU A 82 2.54 -17.74 -14.48
CA LEU A 82 2.15 -16.51 -13.79
C LEU A 82 3.23 -16.07 -12.80
N THR A 83 3.46 -14.77 -12.72
CA THR A 83 4.24 -14.13 -11.64
C THR A 83 3.55 -12.87 -11.20
N VAL A 84 3.57 -12.61 -9.89
CA VAL A 84 3.06 -11.36 -9.30
C VAL A 84 4.21 -10.63 -8.63
N ILE A 85 4.29 -9.31 -8.83
CA ILE A 85 5.28 -8.42 -8.24
C ILE A 85 4.55 -7.39 -7.37
N ASP A 86 4.95 -7.29 -6.09
CA ASP A 86 4.50 -6.26 -5.14
C ASP A 86 5.48 -5.08 -5.13
N LEU A 87 4.99 -3.89 -5.50
CA LEU A 87 5.72 -2.62 -5.58
C LEU A 87 5.41 -1.70 -4.39
N LYS A 88 4.84 -2.21 -3.30
CA LYS A 88 4.34 -1.37 -2.20
C LYS A 88 5.43 -0.51 -1.55
N ASP A 89 6.63 -1.06 -1.47
CA ASP A 89 7.77 -0.37 -0.87
C ASP A 89 8.40 0.64 -1.84
N CYS A 90 8.08 0.56 -3.14
CA CYS A 90 8.55 1.47 -4.18
C CYS A 90 7.92 2.87 -4.09
N PHE A 91 6.91 3.09 -3.25
CA PHE A 91 6.44 4.45 -2.96
C PHE A 91 7.58 5.33 -2.42
N PHE A 92 8.50 4.74 -1.65
CA PHE A 92 9.64 5.46 -1.12
C PHE A 92 10.72 5.74 -2.17
N ASP A 93 10.64 5.13 -3.35
CA ASP A 93 11.55 5.40 -4.47
C ASP A 93 11.04 6.57 -5.34
N ILE A 94 9.78 6.99 -5.17
CA ILE A 94 9.18 8.08 -5.94
C ILE A 94 9.26 9.38 -5.13
N PRO A 95 9.96 10.41 -5.64
CA PRO A 95 10.08 11.69 -4.94
C PRO A 95 8.74 12.41 -4.87
N LEU A 96 8.50 13.08 -3.75
CA LEU A 96 7.39 13.99 -3.57
C LEU A 96 7.78 15.39 -4.05
N HIS A 97 6.83 16.16 -4.57
CA HIS A 97 7.11 17.52 -5.01
C HIS A 97 7.61 18.39 -3.83
N PRO A 98 8.72 19.15 -3.96
CA PRO A 98 9.33 19.89 -2.85
C PRO A 98 8.40 20.86 -2.11
N GLU A 99 7.41 21.44 -2.81
CA GLU A 99 6.44 22.35 -2.20
C GLU A 99 5.38 21.62 -1.35
N ASP A 100 5.21 20.32 -1.58
CA ASP A 100 4.26 19.48 -0.86
C ASP A 100 4.90 18.74 0.32
N THR A 101 6.22 18.49 0.30
CA THR A 101 6.92 17.77 1.38
C THR A 101 6.64 18.33 2.77
N PRO A 102 6.56 19.66 3.01
CA PRO A 102 6.33 20.18 4.35
C PRO A 102 4.96 19.79 4.92
N LYS A 103 3.97 19.49 4.07
CA LYS A 103 2.61 19.09 4.50
C LYS A 103 2.61 17.72 5.18
N PHE A 104 3.58 16.86 4.86
CA PHE A 104 3.73 15.51 5.43
C PHE A 104 4.69 15.48 6.63
N ALA A 105 4.74 16.57 7.39
CA ALA A 105 5.54 16.64 8.59
C ALA A 105 4.89 15.89 9.77
N PHE A 106 5.73 15.28 10.60
CA PHE A 106 5.35 14.60 11.84
C PHE A 106 6.40 14.81 12.94
N SER A 107 5.98 14.63 14.19
CA SER A 107 6.85 14.81 15.36
C SER A 107 7.03 13.50 16.14
N VAL A 108 8.24 13.27 16.64
CA VAL A 108 8.60 12.14 17.51
C VAL A 108 8.71 12.65 18.95
N PRO A 109 7.90 12.13 19.90
CA PRO A 109 7.94 12.55 21.29
C PRO A 109 9.16 11.98 22.01
N SER A 110 9.54 12.58 23.13
CA SER A 110 10.59 12.07 24.02
C SER A 110 9.97 11.41 25.25
N THR A 111 10.70 10.48 25.86
CA THR A 111 10.28 9.84 27.11
C THR A 111 10.07 10.91 28.18
N ASN A 112 8.87 10.93 28.76
CA ASN A 112 8.50 11.89 29.81
C ASN A 112 8.78 13.36 29.44
N MET A 113 8.68 13.73 28.16
CA MET A 113 8.96 15.09 27.67
C MET A 113 10.35 15.63 28.03
N GLN A 114 11.33 14.75 28.31
CA GLN A 114 12.67 15.13 28.76
C GLN A 114 13.45 15.98 27.75
N ALA A 115 13.03 15.96 26.48
CA ALA A 115 13.61 16.73 25.40
C ALA A 115 12.50 17.27 24.47
N PRO A 116 12.76 18.36 23.72
CA PRO A 116 11.83 18.84 22.70
C PRO A 116 11.48 17.75 21.68
N LEU A 117 10.28 17.88 21.09
CA LEU A 117 9.82 17.04 19.98
C LEU A 117 10.78 17.18 18.80
N GLN A 118 11.24 16.06 18.25
CA GLN A 118 11.98 16.06 16.98
C GLN A 118 10.97 16.04 15.84
N ARG A 119 11.20 16.83 14.79
CA ARG A 119 10.27 16.94 13.66
C ARG A 119 10.94 16.59 12.34
N TYR A 120 10.22 15.82 11.54
CA TYR A 120 10.66 15.35 10.22
C TYR A 120 9.53 15.55 9.20
N HIS A 121 9.86 15.55 7.92
CA HIS A 121 8.88 15.42 6.84
C HIS A 121 9.36 14.44 5.77
N TRP A 122 8.42 13.82 5.05
CA TRP A 122 8.71 12.92 3.94
C TRP A 122 9.13 13.70 2.69
N VAL A 123 10.17 13.23 1.99
CA VAL A 123 10.61 13.77 0.69
C VAL A 123 10.27 12.83 -0.49
N VAL A 124 9.68 11.68 -0.17
CA VAL A 124 9.19 10.64 -1.08
C VAL A 124 7.73 10.36 -0.78
N LEU A 125 7.02 9.63 -1.64
CA LEU A 125 5.60 9.36 -1.43
C LEU A 125 5.36 8.60 -0.11
N PRO A 126 4.62 9.17 0.85
CA PRO A 126 4.36 8.49 2.10
C PRO A 126 3.28 7.42 1.93
N GLN A 127 3.42 6.32 2.66
CA GLN A 127 2.36 5.31 2.78
C GLN A 127 1.15 5.91 3.50
N GLY A 128 -0.04 5.71 2.92
CA GLY A 128 -1.30 6.20 3.49
C GLY A 128 -1.77 7.56 2.94
N MET A 129 -0.97 8.22 2.11
CA MET A 129 -1.44 9.38 1.34
C MET A 129 -2.39 8.91 0.26
N LYS A 130 -3.52 9.62 0.12
CA LYS A 130 -4.62 9.28 -0.79
C LYS A 130 -4.15 9.08 -2.24
N ASN A 131 -3.29 9.98 -2.72
CA ASN A 131 -2.84 9.99 -4.11
C ASN A 131 -1.56 9.17 -4.35
N SER A 132 -0.87 8.64 -3.33
CA SER A 132 0.37 7.86 -3.53
C SER A 132 0.18 6.69 -4.48
N PRO A 133 -0.89 5.88 -4.37
CA PRO A 133 -1.09 4.77 -5.29
C PRO A 133 -1.38 5.22 -6.71
N THR A 134 -2.14 6.31 -6.90
CA THR A 134 -2.44 6.85 -8.23
C THR A 134 -1.17 7.37 -8.92
N ILE A 135 -0.31 8.09 -8.18
CA ILE A 135 0.98 8.56 -8.68
C ILE A 135 1.89 7.38 -9.04
N CYS A 136 2.00 6.39 -8.15
CA CYS A 136 2.77 5.17 -8.42
C CYS A 136 2.26 4.44 -9.66
N GLN A 137 0.95 4.25 -9.78
CA GLN A 137 0.35 3.58 -10.91
C GLN A 137 0.62 4.32 -12.22
N TRP A 138 0.54 5.65 -12.23
CA TRP A 138 0.86 6.44 -13.41
C TRP A 138 2.34 6.31 -13.80
N PHE A 139 3.24 6.38 -12.83
CA PHE A 139 4.67 6.25 -13.04
C PHE A 139 5.05 4.87 -13.60
N VAL A 140 4.59 3.80 -12.95
CA VAL A 140 4.84 2.42 -13.37
C VAL A 140 4.16 2.10 -14.70
N ALA A 141 2.96 2.61 -14.96
CA ALA A 141 2.28 2.41 -16.25
C ALA A 141 3.12 2.93 -17.43
N LYS A 142 3.81 4.07 -17.28
CA LYS A 142 4.72 4.60 -18.29
C LYS A 142 5.90 3.67 -18.54
N ILE A 143 6.50 3.13 -17.49
CA ILE A 143 7.62 2.19 -17.56
C ILE A 143 7.20 0.90 -18.28
N LEU A 144 6.00 0.40 -17.99
CA LEU A 144 5.49 -0.84 -18.59
C LEU A 144 4.98 -0.67 -20.02
N SER A 145 4.74 0.56 -20.49
CA SER A 145 4.10 0.80 -21.80
C SER A 145 4.88 0.23 -22.99
N PRO A 146 6.21 0.38 -23.10
CA PRO A 146 6.98 -0.23 -24.20
C PRO A 146 6.91 -1.75 -24.18
N ILE A 147 6.98 -2.36 -23.00
CA ILE A 147 6.93 -3.82 -22.83
C ILE A 147 5.59 -4.40 -23.31
N ARG A 148 4.48 -3.67 -23.10
CA ARG A 148 3.16 -4.07 -23.62
C ARG A 148 3.12 -4.10 -25.14
N LEU A 149 3.83 -3.18 -25.80
CA LEU A 149 3.91 -3.12 -27.26
C LEU A 149 4.80 -4.23 -27.82
N ASP A 150 5.91 -4.52 -27.13
CA ASP A 150 6.89 -5.53 -27.56
C ASP A 150 6.41 -6.97 -27.33
N MET A 151 5.44 -7.18 -26.44
CA MET A 151 4.93 -8.52 -26.08
C MET A 151 3.39 -8.56 -26.04
N PRO A 152 2.71 -8.43 -27.20
CA PRO A 152 1.26 -8.40 -27.26
C PRO A 152 0.59 -9.71 -26.80
N ASP A 153 1.30 -10.84 -26.87
CA ASP A 153 0.79 -12.16 -26.47
C ASP A 153 0.91 -12.44 -24.96
N THR A 154 1.37 -11.45 -24.18
CA THR A 154 1.52 -11.57 -22.72
C THR A 154 0.48 -10.73 -22.00
N PHE A 155 -0.18 -11.29 -20.98
CA PHE A 155 -0.98 -10.49 -20.07
C PHE A 155 -0.09 -9.78 -19.08
N LEU A 156 -0.05 -8.45 -19.16
CA LEU A 156 0.61 -7.59 -18.19
C LEU A 156 -0.45 -6.76 -17.47
N TYR A 157 -1.01 -7.24 -16.37
CA TYR A 157 -1.92 -6.45 -15.55
C TYR A 157 -1.14 -5.65 -14.52
N HIS A 158 -1.55 -4.40 -14.34
CA HIS A 158 -0.92 -3.51 -13.38
C HIS A 158 -2.01 -2.65 -12.74
N TYR A 159 -2.09 -2.72 -11.42
CA TYR A 159 -3.04 -1.97 -10.63
C TYR A 159 -2.37 -1.50 -9.34
N MET A 160 -2.33 -0.19 -9.13
CA MET A 160 -1.68 0.44 -7.97
C MET A 160 -0.24 -0.07 -7.73
N ASP A 161 -0.03 -0.90 -6.71
CA ASP A 161 1.24 -1.49 -6.30
C ASP A 161 1.43 -2.94 -6.74
N ASP A 162 0.52 -3.54 -7.51
CA ASP A 162 0.63 -4.93 -7.96
C ASP A 162 0.81 -5.02 -9.49
N ILE A 163 1.83 -5.78 -9.94
CA ILE A 163 1.99 -6.21 -11.34
C ILE A 163 1.74 -7.72 -11.42
N LEU A 164 0.89 -8.15 -12.35
CA LEU A 164 0.72 -9.54 -12.72
C LEU A 164 1.16 -9.72 -14.16
N ILE A 165 2.06 -10.69 -14.38
CA ILE A 165 2.52 -11.11 -15.69
C ILE A 165 2.04 -12.54 -15.90
N ALA A 166 1.42 -12.83 -17.05
CA ALA A 166 1.05 -14.18 -17.44
C ALA A 166 1.29 -14.46 -18.92
N ALA A 167 1.84 -15.62 -19.24
CA ALA A 167 2.12 -16.07 -20.60
C ALA A 167 1.89 -17.58 -20.77
N GLU A 168 1.58 -18.02 -21.98
CA GLU A 168 1.36 -19.43 -22.31
C GLU A 168 2.63 -20.28 -22.15
N LYS A 169 3.77 -19.76 -22.59
CA LYS A 169 5.06 -20.46 -22.57
C LYS A 169 5.97 -19.90 -21.49
N GLN A 170 6.64 -20.79 -20.75
CA GLN A 170 7.61 -20.43 -19.71
C GLN A 170 8.70 -19.48 -20.21
N GLU A 171 9.26 -19.70 -21.41
CA GLU A 171 10.30 -18.84 -21.98
C GLU A 171 9.83 -17.39 -22.21
N VAL A 172 8.57 -17.22 -22.64
CA VAL A 172 7.97 -15.90 -22.83
C VAL A 172 7.73 -15.24 -21.48
N MET A 173 7.27 -16.01 -20.49
CA MET A 173 7.07 -15.54 -19.12
C MET A 173 8.38 -15.05 -18.47
N GLU A 174 9.46 -15.80 -18.64
CA GLU A 174 10.79 -15.45 -18.11
C GLU A 174 11.35 -14.19 -18.78
N LYS A 175 11.23 -14.11 -20.11
CA LYS A 175 11.60 -12.90 -20.86
C LYS A 175 10.79 -11.69 -20.40
N ALA A 176 9.49 -11.85 -20.20
CA ALA A 176 8.61 -10.79 -19.74
C ALA A 176 9.00 -10.30 -18.34
N LEU A 177 9.25 -11.22 -17.42
CA LEU A 177 9.69 -10.91 -16.07
C LEU A 177 11.03 -10.18 -16.05
N ALA A 178 12.00 -10.61 -16.88
CA ALA A 178 13.28 -9.95 -17.00
C ALA A 178 13.13 -8.51 -17.52
N LEU A 179 12.38 -8.30 -18.61
CA LEU A 179 12.13 -6.96 -19.16
C LEU A 179 11.45 -6.04 -18.15
N VAL A 180 10.44 -6.54 -17.41
CA VAL A 180 9.76 -5.76 -16.38
C VAL A 180 10.70 -5.42 -15.23
N SER A 181 11.46 -6.41 -14.74
CA SER A 181 12.40 -6.20 -13.63
C SER A 181 13.50 -5.20 -13.99
N ASP A 182 14.04 -5.31 -15.21
CA ASP A 182 15.05 -4.40 -15.73
C ASP A 182 14.50 -2.98 -15.89
N ALA A 183 13.32 -2.82 -16.49
CA ALA A 183 12.72 -1.50 -16.71
C ALA A 183 12.36 -0.80 -15.39
N VAL A 184 11.83 -1.53 -14.42
CA VAL A 184 11.51 -1.03 -13.08
C VAL A 184 12.80 -0.60 -12.35
N THR A 185 13.86 -1.42 -12.43
CA THR A 185 15.17 -1.12 -11.82
C THR A 185 15.83 0.10 -12.47
N GLN A 186 15.80 0.20 -13.81
CA GLN A 186 16.34 1.35 -14.55
C GLN A 186 15.61 2.65 -14.23
N ALA A 187 14.33 2.57 -13.87
CA ALA A 187 13.55 3.71 -13.41
C ALA A 187 13.80 4.08 -11.94
N GLY A 188 14.70 3.37 -11.25
CA GLY A 188 15.07 3.63 -9.86
C GLY A 188 14.18 2.96 -8.82
N LEU A 189 13.22 2.12 -9.22
CA LEU A 189 12.36 1.40 -8.29
C LEU A 189 13.05 0.11 -7.83
N CYS A 190 13.15 -0.09 -6.52
CA CYS A 190 13.80 -1.24 -5.93
C CYS A 190 12.78 -2.31 -5.55
N VAL A 191 12.81 -3.46 -6.24
CA VAL A 191 11.95 -4.61 -5.92
C VAL A 191 12.78 -5.73 -5.31
N GLY A 192 12.50 -6.04 -4.03
CA GLY A 192 13.15 -7.16 -3.34
C GLY A 192 12.69 -8.51 -3.93
N PRO A 193 13.56 -9.54 -4.01
CA PRO A 193 13.18 -10.87 -4.51
C PRO A 193 11.98 -11.48 -3.78
N GLU A 194 11.81 -11.19 -2.49
CA GLU A 194 10.68 -11.66 -1.68
C GLU A 194 9.33 -11.05 -2.06
N LYS A 195 9.35 -10.01 -2.91
CA LYS A 195 8.16 -9.35 -3.46
C LYS A 195 7.68 -9.99 -4.76
N ILE A 196 8.45 -10.94 -5.29
CA ILE A 196 8.14 -11.63 -6.54
C ILE A 196 7.62 -13.04 -6.21
N GLN A 197 6.35 -13.27 -6.56
CA GLN A 197 5.67 -14.55 -6.35
C GLN A 197 5.81 -15.40 -7.61
N HIS A 198 6.79 -16.30 -7.63
CA HIS A 198 7.07 -17.17 -8.79
C HIS A 198 6.16 -18.42 -8.86
N GLN A 199 5.56 -18.83 -7.75
CA GLN A 199 4.82 -20.09 -7.65
C GLN A 199 3.47 -19.90 -6.96
N PRO A 200 2.47 -20.75 -7.26
CA PRO A 200 1.19 -20.71 -6.57
C PRO A 200 1.34 -21.10 -5.09
N PRO A 201 0.45 -20.64 -4.21
CA PRO A 201 -0.67 -19.74 -4.51
C PRO A 201 -0.23 -18.28 -4.65
N TRP A 202 -0.56 -17.66 -5.79
CA TRP A 202 -0.30 -16.24 -6.00
C TRP A 202 -1.38 -15.38 -5.35
N LYS A 203 -0.98 -14.27 -4.75
CA LYS A 203 -1.86 -13.26 -4.17
C LYS A 203 -1.86 -12.03 -5.04
N TYR A 204 -3.03 -11.60 -5.51
CA TYR A 204 -3.18 -10.41 -6.36
C TYR A 204 -4.55 -9.78 -6.12
N LEU A 205 -4.61 -8.50 -5.76
CA LEU A 205 -5.86 -7.73 -5.58
C LEU A 205 -6.92 -8.43 -4.72
N GLY A 206 -6.51 -9.06 -3.61
CA GLY A 206 -7.41 -9.78 -2.69
C GLY A 206 -7.82 -11.18 -3.16
N TRP A 207 -7.35 -11.63 -4.32
CA TRP A 207 -7.54 -12.99 -4.83
C TRP A 207 -6.35 -13.88 -4.53
N GLN A 208 -6.63 -15.17 -4.43
CA GLN A 208 -5.67 -16.25 -4.38
C GLN A 208 -5.81 -17.08 -5.66
N ILE A 209 -4.76 -17.07 -6.49
CA ILE A 209 -4.71 -17.77 -7.77
C ILE A 209 -3.93 -19.08 -7.55
N ARG A 210 -4.51 -20.19 -8.00
CA ARG A 210 -3.89 -21.52 -8.07
C ARG A 210 -3.94 -21.97 -9.53
N THR A 211 -3.20 -23.02 -9.85
CA THR A 211 -3.11 -23.58 -11.22
C THR A 211 -4.46 -23.87 -11.86
N GLN A 212 -5.47 -24.23 -11.06
CA GLN A 212 -6.79 -24.69 -11.53
C GLN A 212 -7.95 -23.87 -10.98
N SER A 213 -7.70 -22.90 -10.10
CA SER A 213 -8.77 -22.16 -9.44
C SER A 213 -8.35 -20.76 -9.00
N ILE A 214 -9.33 -19.86 -9.00
CA ILE A 214 -9.20 -18.52 -8.44
C ILE A 214 -10.23 -18.44 -7.32
N SER A 215 -9.77 -18.13 -6.11
CA SER A 215 -10.64 -17.99 -4.95
C SER A 215 -10.32 -16.68 -4.22
N PRO A 216 -11.27 -16.06 -3.52
CA PRO A 216 -10.97 -14.94 -2.64
C PRO A 216 -9.93 -15.37 -1.60
N GLN A 217 -9.05 -14.46 -1.17
CA GLN A 217 -8.13 -14.77 -0.08
C GLN A 217 -8.92 -15.10 1.19
N PRO A 218 -8.42 -16.04 2.04
CA PRO A 218 -9.08 -16.37 3.29
C PRO A 218 -9.24 -15.11 4.15
N LEU A 219 -10.47 -14.85 4.57
CA LEU A 219 -10.80 -13.74 5.45
C LEU A 219 -11.24 -14.29 6.80
N GLN A 220 -10.64 -13.75 7.86
CA GLN A 220 -11.10 -13.99 9.21
C GLN A 220 -12.04 -12.86 9.61
N ILE A 221 -13.30 -13.22 9.86
CA ILE A 221 -14.28 -12.31 10.43
C ILE A 221 -14.13 -12.37 11.95
N GLN A 222 -13.62 -11.29 12.54
CA GLN A 222 -13.58 -11.17 13.99
C GLN A 222 -14.98 -10.80 14.48
N THR A 223 -15.59 -11.69 15.24
CA THR A 223 -16.97 -11.51 15.76
C THR A 223 -16.99 -10.77 17.09
N ASN A 224 -15.87 -10.75 17.82
CA ASN A 224 -15.74 -9.97 19.04
C ASN A 224 -15.26 -8.55 18.71
N ILE A 225 -16.20 -7.61 18.75
CA ILE A 225 -15.97 -6.19 18.48
C ILE A 225 -16.02 -5.46 19.82
N SER A 226 -14.87 -5.01 20.32
CA SER A 226 -14.79 -4.25 21.58
C SER A 226 -14.23 -2.84 21.39
N THR A 227 -13.59 -2.56 20.26
CA THR A 227 -12.99 -1.26 19.97
C THR A 227 -13.40 -0.74 18.60
N LEU A 228 -13.28 0.58 18.39
CA LEU A 228 -13.46 1.19 17.07
C LEU A 228 -12.54 0.57 16.01
N HIS A 229 -11.32 0.18 16.39
CA HIS A 229 -10.38 -0.50 15.50
C HIS A 229 -10.86 -1.90 15.08
N ASP A 230 -11.49 -2.65 15.99
CA ASP A 230 -12.07 -3.96 15.66
C ASP A 230 -13.25 -3.79 14.70
N ALA A 231 -14.09 -2.77 14.92
CA ALA A 231 -15.19 -2.44 14.01
C ALA A 231 -14.66 -2.05 12.62
N GLN A 232 -13.67 -1.16 12.55
CA GLN A 232 -13.04 -0.74 11.29
C GLN A 232 -12.44 -1.92 10.51
N LYS A 233 -11.79 -2.86 11.20
CA LYS A 233 -11.28 -4.10 10.59
C LYS A 233 -12.42 -4.95 10.01
N LEU A 234 -13.49 -5.17 10.78
CA LEU A 234 -14.63 -5.95 10.32
C LEU A 234 -15.25 -5.33 9.07
N PHE A 235 -15.48 -4.02 9.07
CA PHE A 235 -16.06 -3.33 7.92
C PHE A 235 -15.13 -3.32 6.71
N GLY A 236 -13.80 -3.22 6.92
CA GLY A 236 -12.83 -3.41 5.84
C GLY A 236 -12.93 -4.80 5.20
N THR A 237 -13.07 -5.85 6.02
CA THR A 237 -13.28 -7.22 5.55
C THR A 237 -14.58 -7.36 4.77
N ILE A 238 -15.70 -6.83 5.29
CA ILE A 238 -17.00 -6.88 4.60
C ILE A 238 -16.93 -6.14 3.27
N ASN A 239 -16.35 -4.93 3.24
CA ASN A 239 -16.20 -4.15 2.02
C ASN A 239 -15.42 -4.90 0.93
N CYS A 240 -14.46 -5.74 1.31
CA CYS A 240 -13.69 -6.58 0.38
C CYS A 240 -14.56 -7.67 -0.28
N VAL A 241 -15.46 -8.33 0.47
CA VAL A 241 -16.23 -9.48 -0.02
C VAL A 241 -17.62 -9.15 -0.54
N HIS A 242 -18.17 -8.00 -0.16
CA HIS A 242 -19.53 -7.62 -0.53
C HIS A 242 -19.82 -7.73 -2.05
N PRO A 243 -18.89 -7.44 -2.99
CA PRO A 243 -19.18 -7.56 -4.42
C PRO A 243 -19.37 -9.03 -4.85
N LEU A 244 -18.74 -9.96 -4.13
CA LEU A 244 -18.84 -11.41 -4.38
C LEU A 244 -20.12 -11.99 -3.80
N LEU A 245 -20.59 -11.42 -2.70
CA LEU A 245 -21.79 -11.86 -1.98
C LEU A 245 -23.08 -11.20 -2.49
N ARG A 246 -22.99 -10.38 -3.55
CA ARG A 246 -24.11 -9.58 -4.09
C ARG A 246 -24.79 -8.69 -3.06
N ILE A 247 -24.04 -8.28 -2.04
CA ILE A 247 -24.46 -7.27 -1.08
C ILE A 247 -24.17 -5.93 -1.73
N SER A 248 -25.10 -4.98 -1.72
CA SER A 248 -24.91 -3.67 -2.33
C SER A 248 -24.26 -2.68 -1.35
N ASN A 249 -23.70 -1.59 -1.88
CA ASN A 249 -23.24 -0.46 -1.05
C ASN A 249 -24.39 0.13 -0.21
N THR A 250 -25.63 0.06 -0.71
CA THR A 250 -26.82 0.52 0.01
C THR A 250 -27.08 -0.33 1.25
N ASP A 251 -26.91 -1.65 1.14
CA ASP A 251 -27.09 -2.60 2.26
C ASP A 251 -26.02 -2.38 3.35
N LEU A 252 -24.83 -1.92 2.97
CA LEU A 252 -23.74 -1.61 3.90
C LEU A 252 -23.78 -0.19 4.48
N SER A 253 -24.58 0.71 3.92
CA SER A 253 -24.63 2.12 4.35
C SER A 253 -24.86 2.32 5.86
N PRO A 254 -25.81 1.60 6.52
CA PRO A 254 -26.04 1.74 7.96
C PRO A 254 -24.81 1.35 8.79
N LEU A 255 -24.04 0.37 8.31
CA LEU A 255 -22.84 -0.12 8.98
C LEU A 255 -21.70 0.90 8.93
N PHE A 256 -21.51 1.58 7.79
CA PHE A 256 -20.51 2.65 7.68
C PHE A 256 -20.90 3.91 8.47
N ALA A 257 -22.20 4.15 8.69
CA ALA A 257 -22.64 5.24 9.55
C ALA A 257 -22.22 5.04 11.01
N LEU A 258 -22.17 3.80 11.51
CA LEU A 258 -21.72 3.48 12.87
C LEU A 258 -20.23 3.77 13.11
N LEU A 259 -19.42 3.84 12.05
CA LEU A 259 -18.00 4.21 12.13
C LEU A 259 -17.77 5.71 12.28
N LYS A 260 -18.80 6.55 12.05
CA LYS A 260 -18.74 8.00 12.23
C LYS A 260 -18.98 8.35 13.71
N GLY A 261 -18.06 7.95 14.58
CA GLY A 261 -18.02 8.39 15.98
C GLY A 261 -17.05 9.56 16.17
N GLU A 262 -17.34 10.46 17.11
CA GLU A 262 -16.37 11.48 17.54
C GLU A 262 -15.10 10.81 18.10
N PRO A 263 -13.90 11.32 17.76
CA PRO A 263 -12.64 10.75 18.25
C PRO A 263 -12.38 10.96 19.75
N ASP A 264 -13.26 11.67 20.46
CA ASP A 264 -13.11 12.07 21.88
C ASP A 264 -14.09 11.36 22.84
N LEU A 265 -14.61 10.18 22.47
CA LEU A 265 -15.30 9.24 23.38
C LEU A 265 -14.43 8.03 23.70
#